data_AF-A0A1Z4EEK0-F1
#
_entry.id   AF-A0A1Z4EEK0-F1
#
_cell.length_a   1.000
_cell.length_b   1.000
_cell.length_c   1.000
_cell.angle_alpha   90.00
_cell.angle_beta   90.00
_cell.angle_gamma   90.00
#
_symmetry.space_group_name_H-M   'P 1'
#
loop_
_entity.id
_entity.type
_entity.pdbx_description
1 polymer ?
#
loop_
_entity_poly.entity_id
_entity_poly.type
_entity_poly.pdbx_seq_one_letter_code
_entity_poly.pdbx_strand_id
1 'polypeptide(L)'
;MTPPDSHSRRASAVPDTRPHPYLPNATEQAVAGMLDDIGVAQLDDLFTDVPSRLRQRRPFGLPPALRSEAELIRHVRQRLRLNISTDDALNFCGAGTYQHDVSSVCSEIAGRAEFISGYAGEPYEDQGKHQALFEYQGLMADLLQMDVVSVPSYDGYQAAGTALRMAARITGRCRAVVYGAILADRRSRLDEYVRPTLAQMEYLVGESDLRQLRAAVDDTCAAVLVELPDAHGLIDVDLAEVSRARPRRRCHRHRGRGPHRAGTIGGSGRFRRRHCLR
;
A
#
# COMPACT_ATOMS: atom_id res chain seq x y z
N MET A 1 -56.51 7.71 -13.38
CA MET A 1 -55.48 8.35 -14.22
C MET A 1 -54.20 7.58 -13.99
N THR A 2 -54.05 6.50 -14.74
CA THR A 2 -52.98 5.49 -14.62
C THR A 2 -51.70 6.09 -15.20
N PRO A 3 -50.53 5.95 -14.55
CA PRO A 3 -49.28 6.44 -15.10
C PRO A 3 -48.94 5.68 -16.39
N PRO A 4 -48.30 6.34 -17.37
CA PRO A 4 -48.05 5.74 -18.67
C PRO A 4 -47.02 4.60 -18.59
N ASP A 5 -47.44 3.42 -19.01
CA ASP A 5 -46.58 2.33 -19.45
C ASP A 5 -45.73 2.82 -20.63
N SER A 6 -44.47 3.17 -20.38
CA SER A 6 -43.55 3.60 -21.45
C SER A 6 -42.11 3.16 -21.25
N HIS A 7 -41.89 1.89 -20.93
CA HIS A 7 -40.70 1.19 -21.42
C HIS A 7 -41.08 -0.21 -21.87
N SER A 8 -41.57 -0.26 -23.12
CA SER A 8 -41.72 -1.49 -23.88
C SER A 8 -40.40 -2.28 -23.80
N ARG A 9 -40.46 -3.48 -23.23
CA ARG A 9 -39.46 -4.51 -23.47
C ARG A 9 -39.42 -4.78 -24.97
N ARG A 10 -38.56 -4.08 -25.71
CA ARG A 10 -37.98 -4.69 -26.91
C ARG A 10 -36.97 -5.70 -26.40
N ALA A 11 -37.48 -6.87 -26.00
CA ALA A 11 -36.69 -8.08 -26.06
C ALA A 11 -36.27 -8.18 -27.53
N SER A 12 -35.01 -7.86 -27.80
CA SER A 12 -34.38 -8.26 -29.04
C SER A 12 -34.55 -9.77 -29.14
N ALA A 13 -35.43 -10.23 -30.04
CA ALA A 13 -35.67 -11.64 -30.32
C ALA A 13 -34.52 -12.29 -31.11
N VAL A 14 -33.40 -11.58 -31.25
CA VAL A 14 -32.15 -12.11 -31.81
C VAL A 14 -31.27 -12.46 -30.62
N PRO A 15 -30.92 -13.74 -30.41
CA PRO A 15 -29.88 -14.13 -29.47
C PRO A 15 -28.64 -13.29 -29.79
N ASP A 16 -28.11 -12.55 -28.82
CA ASP A 16 -26.88 -11.80 -29.05
C ASP A 16 -25.74 -12.82 -29.14
N THR A 17 -25.45 -13.27 -30.35
CA THR A 17 -24.43 -14.27 -30.67
C THR A 17 -23.01 -13.72 -30.49
N ARG A 18 -22.88 -12.44 -30.13
CA ARG A 18 -21.59 -11.80 -29.91
C ARG A 18 -21.07 -12.15 -28.52
N PRO A 19 -19.80 -12.60 -28.40
CA PRO A 19 -19.20 -12.81 -27.10
C PRO A 19 -19.20 -11.49 -26.31
N HIS A 20 -19.40 -11.62 -25.01
CA HIS A 20 -19.26 -10.47 -24.12
C HIS A 20 -17.82 -9.95 -24.20
N PRO A 21 -17.55 -8.62 -24.25
CA PRO A 21 -16.20 -8.07 -24.39
C PRO A 21 -15.19 -8.55 -23.33
N TYR A 22 -15.68 -8.93 -22.15
CA TYR A 22 -14.87 -9.46 -21.04
C TYR A 22 -14.93 -10.98 -20.88
N LEU A 23 -15.74 -11.69 -21.68
CA LEU A 23 -15.87 -13.14 -21.67
C LEU A 23 -15.85 -13.65 -23.12
N PRO A 24 -14.67 -13.64 -23.77
CA PRO A 24 -14.56 -14.00 -25.19
C PRO A 24 -15.03 -15.43 -25.48
N ASN A 25 -14.91 -16.33 -24.50
CA ASN A 25 -15.26 -17.75 -24.62
C ASN A 25 -16.70 -18.07 -24.16
N ALA A 26 -17.52 -17.06 -23.85
CA ALA A 26 -18.89 -17.26 -23.35
C ALA A 26 -19.95 -17.36 -24.45
N THR A 27 -19.55 -17.61 -25.71
CA THR A 27 -20.53 -17.90 -26.76
C THR A 27 -21.16 -19.27 -26.53
N GLU A 28 -22.44 -19.42 -26.91
CA GLU A 28 -23.14 -20.70 -26.77
C GLU A 28 -22.38 -21.84 -27.46
N GLN A 29 -21.78 -21.57 -28.62
CA GLN A 29 -20.98 -22.54 -29.37
C GLN A 29 -19.69 -22.94 -28.62
N ALA A 30 -18.94 -21.98 -28.07
CA ALA A 30 -17.72 -22.29 -27.33
C ALA A 30 -18.03 -23.07 -26.04
N VAL A 31 -19.09 -22.67 -25.33
CA VAL A 31 -19.55 -23.36 -24.12
C VAL A 31 -19.99 -24.79 -24.44
N ALA A 32 -20.80 -25.00 -25.48
CA ALA A 32 -21.23 -26.33 -25.90
C ALA A 32 -20.06 -27.24 -26.29
N GLY A 33 -19.09 -26.71 -27.05
CA GLY A 33 -17.89 -27.47 -27.41
C GLY A 33 -17.02 -27.84 -26.21
N MET A 34 -16.85 -26.93 -25.24
CA MET A 34 -16.11 -27.23 -24.01
C MET A 34 -16.83 -28.27 -23.14
N LEU A 35 -18.17 -28.23 -23.07
CA LEU A 35 -18.97 -29.21 -22.33
C LEU A 35 -18.90 -30.61 -22.94
N ASP A 36 -18.95 -30.70 -24.28
CA ASP A 36 -18.80 -31.97 -25.01
C ASP A 36 -17.41 -32.60 -24.79
N ASP A 37 -16.34 -31.79 -24.87
CA ASP A 37 -14.95 -32.24 -24.67
C ASP A 37 -14.70 -32.87 -23.28
N ILE A 38 -15.33 -32.31 -22.24
CA ILE A 38 -15.24 -32.82 -20.87
C ILE A 38 -16.34 -33.84 -20.52
N GLY A 39 -17.25 -34.13 -21.44
CA GLY A 39 -18.33 -35.12 -21.26
C GLY A 39 -19.42 -34.71 -20.26
N VAL A 40 -19.69 -33.41 -20.11
CA VAL A 40 -20.67 -32.86 -19.16
C VAL A 40 -21.88 -32.31 -19.90
N ALA A 41 -23.10 -32.59 -19.43
CA ALA A 41 -24.33 -32.25 -20.15
C ALA A 41 -24.72 -30.77 -20.04
N GLN A 42 -24.50 -30.14 -18.89
CA GLN A 42 -24.86 -28.75 -18.64
C GLN A 42 -23.90 -28.08 -17.66
N LEU A 43 -23.83 -26.75 -17.73
CA LEU A 43 -22.95 -25.95 -16.87
C LEU A 43 -23.18 -26.19 -15.36
N ASP A 44 -24.43 -26.44 -14.96
CA ASP A 44 -24.81 -26.68 -13.56
C ASP A 44 -24.19 -27.96 -12.97
N ASP A 45 -23.85 -28.92 -13.82
CA ASP A 45 -23.20 -30.17 -13.42
C ASP A 45 -21.73 -29.94 -13.00
N LEU A 46 -21.09 -28.83 -13.42
CA LEU A 46 -19.73 -28.47 -13.01
C LEU A 46 -19.64 -28.01 -11.54
N PHE A 47 -20.78 -27.71 -10.91
CA PHE A 47 -20.82 -27.18 -9.55
C PHE A 47 -21.21 -28.22 -8.50
N THR A 48 -21.20 -29.53 -8.81
CA THR A 48 -21.59 -30.63 -7.89
C THR A 48 -20.91 -30.56 -6.54
N ASP A 49 -19.64 -30.14 -6.50
CA ASP A 49 -18.83 -30.04 -5.28
C ASP A 49 -19.27 -28.90 -4.35
N VAL A 50 -20.08 -27.96 -4.84
CA VAL A 50 -20.68 -26.90 -4.02
C VAL A 50 -21.97 -27.44 -3.39
N PRO A 51 -22.04 -27.63 -2.06
CA PRO A 51 -23.24 -28.14 -1.40
C PRO A 51 -24.46 -27.28 -1.71
N SER A 52 -25.61 -27.93 -1.99
CA SER A 52 -26.85 -27.26 -2.40
C SER A 52 -27.30 -26.17 -1.42
N ARG A 53 -27.07 -26.37 -0.12
CA ARG A 53 -27.38 -25.41 0.95
C ARG A 53 -26.55 -24.11 0.90
N LEU A 54 -25.42 -24.12 0.21
CA LEU A 54 -24.54 -22.95 0.03
C LEU A 54 -24.79 -22.24 -1.31
N ARG A 55 -25.53 -22.86 -2.24
CA ARG A 55 -25.82 -22.26 -3.55
C ARG A 55 -26.87 -21.17 -3.40
N GLN A 56 -26.53 -19.96 -3.84
CA GLN A 56 -27.49 -18.86 -3.94
C GLN A 56 -28.47 -19.15 -5.08
N ARG A 57 -29.76 -19.24 -4.77
CA ARG A 57 -30.84 -19.48 -5.76
C ARG A 57 -31.61 -18.22 -6.13
N ARG A 58 -31.39 -17.13 -5.42
CA ARG A 58 -32.04 -15.85 -5.70
C ARG A 58 -31.12 -14.99 -6.56
N PRO A 59 -31.68 -14.20 -7.50
CA PRO A 59 -30.90 -13.17 -8.18
C PRO A 59 -30.21 -12.26 -7.16
N PHE A 60 -29.00 -11.81 -7.48
CA PHE A 60 -28.37 -10.76 -6.68
C PHE A 60 -29.20 -9.48 -6.76
N GLY A 61 -29.36 -8.77 -5.64
CA GLY A 61 -30.06 -7.49 -5.56
C GLY A 61 -29.25 -6.33 -6.15
N LEU A 62 -28.75 -6.51 -7.38
CA LEU A 62 -27.94 -5.53 -8.09
C LEU A 62 -28.83 -4.63 -8.96
N PRO A 63 -28.43 -3.36 -9.19
CA PRO A 63 -29.11 -2.52 -10.16
C PRO A 63 -29.01 -3.12 -11.57
N PRO A 64 -29.90 -2.71 -12.50
CA PRO A 64 -29.82 -3.12 -13.89
C PRO A 64 -28.43 -2.86 -14.48
N ALA A 65 -27.92 -3.82 -15.27
CA ALA A 65 -26.62 -3.69 -15.91
C ALA A 65 -26.61 -2.53 -16.92
N LEU A 66 -25.59 -1.69 -16.84
CA LEU A 66 -25.27 -0.72 -17.89
C LEU A 66 -24.66 -1.50 -19.07
N ARG A 67 -25.33 -1.46 -20.23
CA ARG A 67 -25.02 -2.36 -21.35
C ARG A 67 -23.96 -1.80 -22.29
N SER A 68 -23.68 -0.50 -22.22
CA SER A 68 -22.62 0.13 -22.98
C SER A 68 -21.54 0.73 -22.08
N GLU A 69 -20.30 0.71 -22.57
CA GLU A 69 -19.18 1.38 -21.92
C GLU A 69 -19.43 2.89 -21.77
N ALA A 70 -20.03 3.52 -22.79
CA ALA A 70 -20.37 4.94 -22.75
C ALA A 70 -21.36 5.28 -21.62
N GLU A 71 -22.37 4.43 -21.38
CA GLU A 71 -23.29 4.59 -20.25
C GLU A 71 -22.56 4.45 -18.92
N LEU A 72 -21.67 3.46 -18.80
CA LEU A 72 -20.87 3.24 -17.60
C LEU A 72 -19.96 4.44 -17.30
N ILE A 73 -19.20 4.91 -18.29
CA ILE A 73 -18.34 6.09 -18.18
C ILE A 73 -19.16 7.31 -17.74
N ARG A 74 -20.31 7.54 -18.38
CA ARG A 74 -21.20 8.67 -18.02
C ARG A 74 -21.70 8.54 -16.58
N HIS A 75 -22.12 7.35 -16.16
CA HIS A 75 -22.59 7.10 -14.81
C HIS A 75 -21.49 7.39 -13.77
N VAL A 76 -20.29 6.84 -13.97
CA VAL A 76 -19.16 7.05 -13.06
C VAL A 76 -18.77 8.53 -13.02
N ARG A 77 -18.66 9.20 -14.16
CA ARG A 77 -18.35 10.65 -14.23
C ARG A 77 -19.39 11.50 -13.51
N GLN A 78 -20.68 11.17 -13.62
CA GLN A 78 -21.74 11.88 -12.88
C GLN A 78 -21.59 11.73 -11.37
N ARG A 79 -21.18 10.55 -10.89
CA ARG A 79 -20.92 10.32 -9.46
C ARG A 79 -19.68 11.07 -8.98
N LEU A 80 -18.59 11.03 -9.74
CA LEU A 80 -17.35 11.71 -9.38
C LEU A 80 -17.53 13.24 -9.30
N ARG A 81 -18.43 13.82 -10.11
CA ARG A 81 -18.79 15.26 -10.05
C ARG A 81 -19.49 15.69 -8.77
N LEU A 82 -19.89 14.76 -7.90
CA LEU A 82 -20.41 15.09 -6.57
C LEU A 82 -19.30 15.43 -5.58
N ASN A 83 -18.04 15.10 -5.91
CA ASN A 83 -16.87 15.45 -5.13
C ASN A 83 -16.28 16.79 -5.62
N ILE A 84 -15.55 17.48 -4.75
CA ILE A 84 -14.68 18.60 -5.12
C ILE A 84 -13.28 18.02 -5.31
N SER A 85 -12.71 18.15 -6.51
CA SER A 85 -11.37 17.65 -6.79
C SER A 85 -10.29 18.63 -6.31
N THR A 86 -9.04 18.14 -6.21
CA THR A 86 -7.89 19.01 -5.94
C THR A 86 -7.52 19.90 -7.13
N ASP A 87 -8.08 19.64 -8.31
CA ASP A 87 -7.95 20.52 -9.48
C ASP A 87 -8.90 21.72 -9.36
N ASP A 88 -10.04 21.53 -8.69
CA ASP A 88 -11.05 22.58 -8.47
C ASP A 88 -10.77 23.40 -7.20
N ALA A 89 -10.09 22.82 -6.20
CA ALA A 89 -9.79 23.48 -4.93
C ALA A 89 -8.40 23.11 -4.39
N LEU A 90 -7.65 24.10 -3.92
CA LEU A 90 -6.37 23.88 -3.25
C LEU A 90 -6.55 23.10 -1.95
N ASN A 91 -5.71 22.08 -1.74
CA ASN A 91 -5.75 21.26 -0.54
C ASN A 91 -4.44 21.40 0.28
N PHE A 92 -4.56 22.02 1.45
CA PHE A 92 -3.46 22.19 2.42
C PHE A 92 -3.65 21.32 3.69
N CYS A 93 -4.52 20.31 3.66
CA CYS A 93 -4.78 19.45 4.83
C CYS A 93 -3.57 18.58 5.21
N GLY A 94 -2.66 18.29 4.27
CA GLY A 94 -1.44 17.54 4.50
C GLY A 94 -1.72 16.11 5.01
N ALA A 95 -1.16 15.76 6.17
CA ALA A 95 -1.34 14.44 6.80
C ALA A 95 -0.86 13.26 5.94
N GLY A 96 0.32 13.39 5.33
CA GLY A 96 0.94 12.32 4.53
C GLY A 96 0.47 12.26 3.08
N THR A 97 -0.53 13.05 2.68
CA THR A 97 -0.92 13.23 1.28
C THR A 97 -0.84 14.71 0.92
N TYR A 98 0.01 15.02 -0.06
CA TYR A 98 0.30 16.41 -0.43
C TYR A 98 0.02 16.60 -1.91
N GLN A 99 -0.68 17.69 -2.24
CA GLN A 99 -0.87 18.09 -3.63
C GLN A 99 0.48 18.44 -4.25
N HIS A 100 0.87 17.77 -5.34
CA HIS A 100 2.14 17.97 -6.03
C HIS A 100 1.97 17.70 -7.54
N ASP A 101 2.87 18.25 -8.34
CA ASP A 101 2.89 18.00 -9.79
C ASP A 101 3.35 16.56 -10.06
N VAL A 102 2.55 15.82 -10.81
CA VAL A 102 2.88 14.48 -11.30
C VAL A 102 3.11 14.60 -12.80
N SER A 103 4.37 14.45 -13.21
CA SER A 103 4.73 14.55 -14.62
C SER A 103 3.93 13.58 -15.49
N SER A 104 3.53 14.03 -16.69
CA SER A 104 2.72 13.24 -17.63
C SER A 104 3.35 11.88 -17.99
N VAL A 105 4.69 11.80 -17.95
CA VAL A 105 5.42 10.54 -18.18
C VAL A 105 5.03 9.44 -17.16
N CYS A 106 4.68 9.81 -15.93
CA CYS A 106 4.25 8.84 -14.92
C CYS A 106 2.95 8.16 -15.33
N SER A 107 1.97 8.92 -15.83
CA SER A 107 0.70 8.38 -16.31
C SER A 107 0.89 7.51 -17.56
N GLU A 108 1.77 7.91 -18.47
CA GLU A 108 2.12 7.10 -19.64
C GLU A 108 2.72 5.76 -19.24
N ILE A 109 3.70 5.75 -18.32
CA ILE A 109 4.31 4.50 -17.83
C ILE A 109 3.30 3.65 -17.08
N ALA A 110 2.50 4.24 -16.19
CA ALA A 110 1.50 3.51 -15.40
C ALA A 110 0.38 2.89 -16.27
N GLY A 111 0.08 3.52 -17.42
CA GLY A 111 -0.92 3.04 -18.37
C GLY A 111 -0.45 1.90 -19.27
N ARG A 112 0.85 1.58 -19.27
CA ARG A 112 1.41 0.52 -20.10
C ARG A 112 0.94 -0.87 -19.66
N ALA A 113 0.50 -1.67 -20.63
CA ALA A 113 -0.03 -3.01 -20.42
C ALA A 113 0.96 -3.92 -19.65
N GLU A 114 2.26 -3.76 -19.91
CA GLU A 114 3.33 -4.54 -19.31
C GLU A 114 3.46 -4.29 -17.79
N PHE A 115 3.10 -3.09 -17.32
CA PHE A 115 3.13 -2.74 -15.89
C PHE A 115 1.79 -3.00 -15.20
N ILE A 116 0.66 -2.77 -15.89
CA ILE A 116 -0.67 -2.87 -15.26
C ILE A 116 -1.24 -4.29 -15.25
N SER A 117 -0.92 -5.12 -16.26
CA SER A 117 -1.44 -6.48 -16.37
C SER A 117 -0.45 -7.56 -15.92
N GLY A 118 0.85 -7.23 -15.88
CA GLY A 118 1.87 -8.07 -15.27
C GLY A 118 1.66 -8.19 -13.76
N TYR A 119 1.68 -9.41 -13.22
CA TYR A 119 1.52 -9.64 -11.77
C TYR A 119 2.90 -9.82 -11.10
N ALA A 120 3.28 -11.07 -10.85
CA ALA A 120 4.53 -11.43 -10.22
C ALA A 120 5.32 -12.37 -11.14
N GLY A 121 5.94 -11.80 -12.17
CA GLY A 121 6.91 -12.53 -12.98
C GLY A 121 8.23 -12.75 -12.25
N GLU A 122 8.89 -13.87 -12.56
CA GLU A 122 10.26 -14.17 -12.14
C GLU A 122 11.29 -13.26 -12.85
N PRO A 123 12.52 -13.09 -12.31
CA PRO A 123 13.53 -12.21 -12.90
C PRO A 123 13.89 -12.52 -14.36
N TYR A 124 13.71 -13.76 -14.82
CA TYR A 124 14.05 -14.17 -16.18
C TYR A 124 12.97 -13.85 -17.23
N GLU A 125 11.72 -13.71 -16.79
CA GLU A 125 10.57 -13.45 -17.67
C GLU A 125 10.11 -11.99 -17.63
N ASP A 126 10.46 -11.24 -16.57
CA ASP A 126 10.02 -9.86 -16.36
C ASP A 126 11.20 -8.91 -16.09
N GLN A 127 12.20 -8.94 -16.97
CA GLN A 127 13.43 -8.14 -16.82
C GLN A 127 13.14 -6.63 -16.75
N GLY A 128 12.15 -6.15 -17.51
CA GLY A 128 11.77 -4.72 -17.54
C GLY A 128 11.26 -4.21 -16.19
N LYS A 129 10.36 -4.96 -15.54
CA LYS A 129 9.88 -4.59 -14.19
C LYS A 129 11.00 -4.66 -13.16
N HIS A 130 11.85 -5.68 -13.23
CA HIS A 130 12.97 -5.81 -12.29
C HIS A 130 14.03 -4.71 -12.47
N GLN A 131 14.25 -4.25 -13.69
CA GLN A 131 15.09 -3.07 -13.95
C GLN A 131 14.50 -1.81 -13.29
N ALA A 132 13.20 -1.56 -13.45
CA ALA A 132 12.52 -0.43 -12.80
C ALA A 132 12.57 -0.51 -11.26
N LEU A 133 12.41 -1.72 -10.70
CA LEU A 133 12.55 -1.95 -9.27
C LEU A 133 13.98 -1.71 -8.78
N PHE A 134 14.98 -2.15 -9.55
CA PHE A 134 16.39 -1.90 -9.24
C PHE A 134 16.71 -0.39 -9.21
N GLU A 135 16.21 0.37 -10.19
CA GLU A 135 16.36 1.82 -10.23
C GLU A 135 15.66 2.50 -9.04
N TYR A 136 14.44 2.09 -8.70
CA TYR A 136 13.75 2.56 -7.50
C TYR A 136 14.57 2.29 -6.23
N GLN A 137 15.05 1.06 -6.05
CA GLN A 137 15.82 0.68 -4.87
C GLN A 137 17.13 1.47 -4.78
N GLY A 138 17.81 1.69 -5.91
CA GLY A 138 19.02 2.52 -5.98
C GLY A 138 18.76 3.96 -5.59
N LEU A 139 17.75 4.60 -6.21
CA LEU A 139 17.37 5.98 -5.92
C LEU A 139 16.96 6.16 -4.44
N MET A 140 16.18 5.23 -3.90
CA MET A 140 15.76 5.28 -2.50
C MET A 140 16.91 4.97 -1.53
N ALA A 141 17.81 4.04 -1.87
CA ALA A 141 19.00 3.75 -1.08
C ALA A 141 19.91 4.97 -1.00
N ASP A 142 20.10 5.69 -2.11
CA ASP A 142 20.86 6.93 -2.15
C ASP A 142 20.17 8.05 -1.36
N LEU A 143 18.86 8.24 -1.54
CA LEU A 143 18.09 9.27 -0.83
C LEU A 143 18.10 9.06 0.69
N LEU A 144 17.90 7.82 1.14
CA LEU A 144 17.84 7.46 2.55
C LEU A 144 19.24 7.20 3.15
N GLN A 145 20.27 7.10 2.30
CA GLN A 145 21.61 6.60 2.59
C GLN A 145 21.59 5.30 3.40
N MET A 146 20.82 4.33 2.91
CA MET A 146 20.72 2.99 3.47
C MET A 146 21.42 1.99 2.55
N ASP A 147 22.08 0.99 3.13
CA ASP A 147 22.82 -0.01 2.35
C ASP A 147 21.88 -0.92 1.53
N VAL A 148 20.64 -1.10 1.99
CA VAL A 148 19.63 -1.97 1.36
C VAL A 148 18.25 -1.34 1.49
N VAL A 149 17.50 -1.33 0.39
CA VAL A 149 16.08 -0.96 0.32
C VAL A 149 15.30 -2.09 -0.34
N SER A 150 14.14 -2.44 0.19
CA SER A 150 13.27 -3.47 -0.41
C SER A 150 12.48 -2.91 -1.60
N VAL A 151 11.77 -3.77 -2.30
CA VAL A 151 10.68 -3.33 -3.20
C VAL A 151 9.64 -2.50 -2.42
N PRO A 152 8.85 -1.64 -3.10
CA PRO A 152 7.88 -0.77 -2.45
C PRO A 152 6.95 -1.51 -1.47
N SER A 153 6.74 -0.92 -0.30
CA SER A 153 5.76 -1.39 0.68
C SER A 153 4.40 -0.74 0.43
N TYR A 154 3.33 -1.31 1.01
CA TYR A 154 1.96 -0.83 0.79
C TYR A 154 1.76 0.64 1.18
N ASP A 155 2.19 1.03 2.37
CA ASP A 155 2.10 2.39 2.87
C ASP A 155 3.16 2.66 3.95
N GLY A 156 3.29 3.93 4.37
CA GLY A 156 4.21 4.33 5.42
C GLY A 156 3.84 3.80 6.82
N TYR A 157 2.58 3.43 7.06
CA TYR A 157 2.10 2.98 8.37
C TYR A 157 2.54 1.54 8.62
N GLN A 158 2.32 0.66 7.64
CA GLN A 158 2.76 -0.73 7.64
C GLN A 158 4.29 -0.83 7.60
N ALA A 159 4.96 0.04 6.84
CA ALA A 159 6.42 0.08 6.80
C ALA A 159 7.01 0.39 8.19
N ALA A 160 6.50 1.42 8.88
CA ALA A 160 6.93 1.78 10.22
C ALA A 160 6.67 0.67 11.24
N GLY A 161 5.49 0.03 11.19
CA GLY A 161 5.16 -1.11 12.06
C GLY A 161 6.07 -2.32 11.81
N THR A 162 6.38 -2.62 10.55
CA THR A 162 7.29 -3.72 10.19
C THR A 162 8.69 -3.47 10.70
N ALA A 163 9.18 -2.24 10.56
CA ALA A 163 10.50 -1.86 11.02
C ALA A 163 10.62 -1.99 12.56
N LEU A 164 9.59 -1.61 13.30
CA LEU A 164 9.50 -1.82 14.76
C LEU A 164 9.52 -3.32 15.13
N ARG A 165 8.78 -4.17 14.42
CA ARG A 165 8.78 -5.62 14.64
C ARG A 165 10.13 -6.26 14.28
N MET A 166 10.79 -5.78 13.23
CA MET A 166 12.15 -6.20 12.89
C MET A 166 13.13 -5.84 14.01
N ALA A 167 13.05 -4.62 14.54
CA ALA A 167 13.90 -4.20 15.66
C ALA A 167 13.68 -5.03 16.92
N ALA A 168 12.42 -5.33 17.24
CA ALA A 168 12.08 -6.22 18.35
C ALA A 168 12.69 -7.62 18.17
N ARG A 169 12.62 -8.20 16.96
CA ARG A 169 13.23 -9.50 16.65
C ARG A 169 14.76 -9.47 16.72
N ILE A 170 15.40 -8.42 16.22
CA ILE A 170 16.86 -8.27 16.24
C ILE A 170 17.39 -8.10 17.66
N THR A 171 16.67 -7.36 18.50
CA THR A 171 17.12 -7.02 19.85
C THR A 171 16.63 -7.99 20.93
N GLY A 172 15.60 -8.79 20.65
CA GLY A 172 14.91 -9.62 21.63
C GLY A 172 14.06 -8.83 22.64
N ARG A 173 13.81 -7.54 22.37
CA ARG A 173 13.13 -6.61 23.27
C ARG A 173 11.71 -6.31 22.78
N CYS A 174 10.83 -5.99 23.71
CA CYS A 174 9.40 -5.82 23.44
C CYS A 174 8.87 -4.40 23.70
N ARG A 175 9.74 -3.40 23.91
CA ARG A 175 9.34 -2.00 24.11
C ARG A 175 9.88 -1.12 22.98
N ALA A 176 9.10 -0.16 22.51
CA ALA A 176 9.59 0.88 21.61
C ALA A 176 9.07 2.26 22.00
N VAL A 177 9.79 3.28 21.56
CA VAL A 177 9.47 4.70 21.78
C VAL A 177 9.16 5.35 20.44
N VAL A 178 8.10 6.13 20.36
CA VAL A 178 7.76 6.97 19.23
C VAL A 178 8.01 8.41 19.63
N TYR A 179 8.86 9.09 18.86
CA TYR A 179 9.29 10.46 19.09
C TYR A 179 8.77 11.37 17.99
N GLY A 180 8.08 12.45 18.39
CA GLY A 180 7.38 13.37 17.49
C GLY A 180 5.89 13.05 17.42
N ALA A 181 5.08 14.08 17.17
CA ALA A 181 3.65 13.91 16.96
C ALA A 181 3.41 13.06 15.69
N ILE A 182 2.53 12.06 15.78
CA ILE A 182 2.10 11.26 14.63
C ILE A 182 0.60 11.39 14.43
N LEU A 183 0.14 11.15 13.20
CA LEU A 183 -1.28 11.12 12.88
C LEU A 183 -2.01 10.06 13.72
N ALA A 184 -3.25 10.37 14.14
CA ALA A 184 -4.08 9.47 14.92
C ALA A 184 -4.30 8.12 14.21
N ASP A 185 -4.52 8.15 12.89
CA ASP A 185 -4.68 6.94 12.08
C ASP A 185 -3.41 6.10 12.06
N ARG A 186 -2.24 6.74 11.92
CA ARG A 186 -0.96 6.04 11.96
C ARG A 186 -0.72 5.42 13.33
N ARG A 187 -1.04 6.12 14.42
CA ARG A 187 -0.96 5.58 15.78
C ARG A 187 -1.84 4.34 15.93
N SER A 188 -3.11 4.44 15.55
CA SER A 188 -4.07 3.34 15.60
C SER A 188 -3.58 2.10 14.84
N ARG A 189 -3.06 2.29 13.61
CA ARG A 189 -2.50 1.20 12.81
C ARG A 189 -1.21 0.62 13.39
N LEU A 190 -0.32 1.47 13.89
CA LEU A 190 0.92 1.03 14.53
C LEU A 190 0.63 0.17 15.76
N ASP A 191 -0.21 0.66 16.68
CA ASP A 191 -0.56 -0.03 17.92
C ASP A 191 -1.13 -1.43 17.65
N GLU A 192 -2.03 -1.56 16.66
CA GLU A 192 -2.59 -2.86 16.28
C GLU A 192 -1.53 -3.75 15.60
N TYR A 193 -0.78 -3.20 14.64
CA TYR A 193 0.14 -3.99 13.83
C TYR A 193 1.32 -4.56 14.63
N VAL A 194 1.80 -3.82 15.64
CA VAL A 194 2.95 -4.23 16.46
C VAL A 194 2.56 -5.05 17.69
N ARG A 195 1.28 -5.07 18.09
CA ARG A 195 0.78 -5.77 19.29
C ARG A 195 1.33 -7.19 19.49
N PRO A 196 1.47 -8.05 18.46
CA PRO A 196 1.98 -9.41 18.65
C PRO A 196 3.48 -9.48 18.99
N THR A 197 4.22 -8.37 18.90
CA THR A 197 5.69 -8.36 19.00
C THR A 197 6.19 -7.34 20.02
N LEU A 198 5.52 -6.20 20.16
CA LEU A 198 5.83 -5.18 21.16
C LEU A 198 4.75 -5.19 22.24
N ALA A 199 5.17 -5.33 23.49
CA ALA A 199 4.33 -5.28 24.68
C ALA A 199 4.07 -3.84 25.14
N GLN A 200 4.94 -2.89 24.79
CA GLN A 200 4.81 -1.50 25.18
C GLN A 200 5.25 -0.55 24.06
N MET A 201 4.38 0.41 23.78
CA MET A 201 4.64 1.57 22.91
C MET A 201 4.51 2.84 23.75
N GLU A 202 5.58 3.62 23.83
CA GLU A 202 5.57 4.91 24.50
C GLU A 202 5.60 6.03 23.48
N TYR A 203 4.64 6.94 23.56
CA TYR A 203 4.48 8.06 22.62
C TYR A 203 4.90 9.36 23.31
N LEU A 204 6.00 9.94 22.86
CA LEU A 204 6.50 11.22 23.33
C LEU A 204 5.97 12.31 22.39
N VAL A 205 4.80 12.85 22.76
CA VAL A 205 4.08 13.90 22.00
C VAL A 205 4.26 15.24 22.72
N GLY A 206 4.85 16.23 22.05
CA GLY A 206 5.12 17.55 22.61
C GLY A 206 6.38 18.15 22.00
N GLU A 207 6.65 19.45 22.26
CA GLU A 207 7.88 20.14 21.83
C GLU A 207 9.07 19.21 22.01
N SER A 208 9.80 18.95 20.92
CA SER A 208 10.85 17.95 20.76
C SER A 208 11.91 17.97 21.88
N ASP A 209 11.57 17.49 23.07
CA ASP A 209 12.44 17.53 24.23
C ASP A 209 13.30 16.27 24.25
N LEU A 210 14.53 16.44 23.76
CA LEU A 210 15.57 15.41 23.79
C LEU A 210 15.80 14.85 25.20
N ARG A 211 15.49 15.59 26.28
CA ARG A 211 15.62 15.09 27.65
C ARG A 211 14.60 13.98 27.93
N GLN A 212 13.35 14.15 27.51
CA GLN A 212 12.31 13.13 27.65
C GLN A 212 12.68 11.89 26.85
N LEU A 213 13.16 12.06 25.61
CA LEU A 213 13.64 10.95 24.80
C LEU A 213 14.79 10.20 25.48
N ARG A 214 15.78 10.92 26.01
CA ARG A 214 16.91 10.30 26.72
C ARG A 214 16.49 9.57 28.01
N ALA A 215 15.45 10.06 28.69
CA ALA A 215 14.90 9.40 29.87
C ALA A 215 14.09 8.14 29.52
N ALA A 216 13.37 8.16 28.38
CA ALA A 216 12.55 7.04 27.94
C ALA A 216 13.38 5.89 27.33
N VAL A 217 14.54 6.18 26.73
CA VAL A 217 15.37 5.15 26.07
C VAL A 217 16.32 4.47 27.07
N ASP A 218 16.01 3.22 27.42
CA ASP A 218 16.84 2.37 28.27
C ASP A 218 17.22 1.04 27.60
N ASP A 219 17.80 0.11 28.36
CA ASP A 219 18.26 -1.20 27.88
C ASP A 219 17.12 -2.19 27.58
N THR A 220 15.86 -1.83 27.86
CA THR A 220 14.66 -2.59 27.50
C THR A 220 14.06 -2.10 26.17
N CYS A 221 14.48 -0.94 25.67
CA CYS A 221 13.99 -0.36 24.42
C CYS A 221 14.59 -1.08 23.19
N ALA A 222 13.72 -1.57 22.31
CA ALA A 222 14.05 -2.22 21.05
C ALA A 222 14.44 -1.19 19.98
N ALA A 223 13.64 -0.12 19.85
CA ALA A 223 13.83 0.92 18.84
C ALA A 223 13.15 2.24 19.24
N VAL A 224 13.64 3.31 18.61
CA VAL A 224 12.99 4.61 18.57
C VAL A 224 12.52 4.85 17.14
N LEU A 225 11.21 5.05 16.97
CA LEU A 225 10.61 5.53 15.71
C LEU A 225 10.54 7.06 15.80
N VAL A 226 11.08 7.75 14.80
CA VAL A 226 11.09 9.21 14.75
C VAL A 226 10.23 9.66 13.60
N GLU A 227 9.25 10.52 13.88
CA GLU A 227 8.44 11.17 12.84
C GLU A 227 9.09 12.50 12.45
N LEU A 228 9.34 12.68 11.15
CA LEU A 228 10.00 13.88 10.64
C LEU A 228 9.60 14.21 9.18
N PRO A 229 9.06 15.42 8.92
CA PRO A 229 8.48 16.34 9.89
C PRO A 229 7.38 15.64 10.72
N ASP A 230 7.14 16.12 11.93
CA ASP A 230 6.07 15.55 12.74
C ASP A 230 4.67 15.93 12.18
N ALA A 231 3.60 15.41 12.79
CA ALA A 231 2.23 15.65 12.34
C ALA A 231 1.81 17.15 12.38
N HIS A 232 2.58 18.00 13.05
CA HIS A 232 2.38 19.45 13.09
C HIS A 232 3.30 20.20 12.12
N GLY A 233 4.12 19.49 11.35
CA GLY A 233 5.11 20.06 10.44
C GLY A 233 6.40 20.49 11.12
N LEU A 234 6.63 20.11 12.37
CA LEU A 234 7.84 20.46 13.11
C LEU A 234 9.02 19.60 12.62
N ILE A 235 10.14 20.27 12.35
CA ILE A 235 11.40 19.64 12.01
C ILE A 235 12.34 19.85 13.19
N ASP A 236 12.70 18.76 13.86
CA ASP A 236 13.70 18.81 14.92
C ASP A 236 15.08 19.11 14.32
N VAL A 237 15.76 20.12 14.84
CA VAL A 237 17.08 20.58 14.37
C VAL A 237 18.23 19.71 14.92
N ASP A 238 17.99 18.88 15.94
CA ASP A 238 19.00 18.10 16.64
C ASP A 238 18.87 16.58 16.43
N LEU A 239 18.51 16.15 15.23
CA LEU A 239 18.38 14.72 14.84
C LEU A 239 19.64 13.90 15.11
N ALA A 240 20.81 14.54 15.08
CA ALA A 240 22.07 13.89 15.42
C ALA A 240 22.08 13.40 16.89
N GLU A 241 21.48 14.16 17.81
CA GLU A 241 21.35 13.80 19.22
C GLU A 241 20.28 12.73 19.45
N VAL A 242 19.15 12.79 18.72
CA VAL A 242 18.15 11.70 18.67
C VAL A 242 18.82 10.39 18.28
N SER A 243 19.68 10.41 17.26
CA SER A 243 20.42 9.23 16.82
C SER A 243 21.42 8.70 17.86
N ARG A 244 21.83 9.52 18.84
CA ARG A 244 22.77 9.11 19.91
C ARG A 244 22.05 8.55 21.13
N ALA A 245 20.78 8.89 21.34
CA ALA A 245 19.90 8.26 22.31
C ALA A 245 19.57 6.83 21.84
N ARG A 246 20.55 5.94 21.95
CA ARG A 246 20.42 4.51 21.60
C ARG A 246 20.51 3.67 22.87
N PRO A 247 19.74 2.56 22.94
CA PRO A 247 19.92 1.56 23.98
C PRO A 247 21.38 1.12 24.06
N ARG A 248 21.95 1.01 25.28
CA ARG A 248 23.36 0.59 25.41
C ARG A 248 23.46 -0.88 24.99
N ARG A 249 24.47 -1.21 24.18
CA ARG A 249 24.71 -2.59 23.73
C ARG A 249 25.37 -3.39 24.85
N ARG A 250 24.78 -4.55 25.17
CA ARG A 250 25.53 -5.78 25.45
C ARG A 250 25.32 -6.71 24.27
N CYS A 251 26.22 -6.67 23.28
CA CYS A 251 26.32 -7.73 22.28
C CYS A 251 27.44 -8.67 22.71
N HIS A 252 27.13 -9.97 22.83
CA HIS A 252 28.13 -11.02 22.81
C HIS A 252 29.04 -10.81 21.59
N ARG A 253 30.34 -10.67 21.85
CA ARG A 253 31.38 -10.60 20.82
C ARG A 253 31.45 -11.96 20.11
N HIS A 254 30.79 -12.10 18.96
CA HIS A 254 31.30 -12.97 17.92
C HIS A 254 32.28 -12.15 17.07
N ARG A 255 33.55 -12.58 17.05
CA ARG A 255 34.61 -11.96 16.25
C ARG A 255 34.26 -12.09 14.76
N GLY A 256 33.81 -10.99 14.16
CA GLY A 256 33.67 -10.81 12.72
C GLY A 256 33.63 -9.31 12.46
N ARG A 257 34.59 -8.80 11.67
CA ARG A 257 34.74 -7.37 11.37
C ARG A 257 33.51 -6.88 10.59
N GLY A 258 32.74 -5.94 11.15
CA GLY A 258 31.69 -5.21 10.45
C GLY A 258 31.04 -4.13 11.35
N PRO A 259 30.85 -2.87 10.90
CA PRO A 259 30.33 -1.81 11.75
C PRO A 259 28.80 -1.87 11.81
N HIS A 260 28.23 -2.72 12.68
CA HIS A 260 26.78 -2.77 12.88
C HIS A 260 26.27 -1.57 13.70
N ARG A 261 25.70 -0.58 13.00
CA ARG A 261 24.90 0.50 13.60
C ARG A 261 23.47 0.00 13.84
N ALA A 262 22.94 0.21 15.05
CA ALA A 262 21.49 0.11 15.28
C ALA A 262 20.77 1.19 14.42
N GLY A 263 19.65 0.87 13.79
CA GLY A 263 18.94 1.81 12.94
C GLY A 263 18.03 2.72 13.76
N THR A 264 18.19 4.04 13.62
CA THR A 264 17.05 4.96 13.73
C THR A 264 16.17 4.66 12.51
N ILE A 265 14.92 4.26 12.73
CA ILE A 265 13.96 4.10 11.64
C ILE A 265 13.33 5.47 11.46
N GLY A 266 13.91 6.19 10.51
CA GLY A 266 13.70 7.58 10.17
C GLY A 266 14.90 7.90 9.30
N GLY A 267 14.67 8.38 8.07
CA GLY A 267 15.71 8.65 7.07
C GLY A 267 16.84 9.48 7.68
N SER A 268 17.83 8.79 8.24
CA SER A 268 18.97 9.35 8.95
C SER A 268 20.22 8.77 8.32
N GLY A 269 20.21 8.90 6.99
CA GLY A 269 21.41 8.85 6.22
C GLY A 269 22.46 9.78 6.79
N ARG A 270 23.71 9.34 6.82
CA ARG A 270 24.82 9.98 7.53
C ARG A 270 24.87 11.49 7.26
N PHE A 271 24.43 12.32 8.19
CA PHE A 271 24.85 13.72 8.29
C PHE A 271 26.32 13.77 8.73
N ARG A 272 27.23 13.35 7.84
CA ARG A 272 28.64 13.67 7.92
C ARG A 272 28.84 14.98 7.19
N ARG A 273 29.18 16.03 7.95
CA ARG A 273 29.78 17.26 7.44
C ARG A 273 30.74 16.93 6.29
N ARG A 274 30.37 17.28 5.07
CA ARG A 274 31.33 17.58 4.01
C ARG A 274 31.00 18.98 3.54
N HIS A 275 31.91 19.89 3.86
CA HIS A 275 32.08 21.13 3.13
C HIS A 275 32.09 20.82 1.62
N CYS A 276 31.27 21.53 0.86
CA CYS A 276 31.56 22.02 -0.49
C CYS A 276 30.38 22.88 -0.94
N LEU A 277 30.41 24.16 -0.54
CA LEU A 277 29.94 25.24 -1.40
C LEU A 277 31.17 25.66 -2.21
N ARG A 278 31.10 25.42 -3.53
CA ARG A 278 32.15 25.66 -4.54
C ARG A 278 33.38 24.75 -4.47
#